data_AF-A0A2I2G1S8-F1
#
_entry.id   AF-A0A2I2G1S8-F1
#
_cell.length_a   1.000
_cell.length_b   1.000
_cell.length_c   1.000
_cell.angle_alpha   90.00
_cell.angle_beta   90.00
_cell.angle_gamma   90.00
#
_symmetry.space_group_name_H-M   'P 1'
#
loop_
_entity.id
_entity.type
_entity.pdbx_description
1 polymer ?
#
loop_
_entity_poly.entity_id
_entity_poly.type
_entity_poly.pdbx_seq_one_letter_code
_entity_poly.pdbx_strand_id
1 'polypeptide(L)'
;MQLKSLLVLAASFSLATADYYVGNCGQGPDSTKEAPTKSACSAVEGTLCTGTGITRCVVDTGRWSDFTSACKKEGFDKTYQRPGSVGDLSTAKSLAACPRV
;
A
#
# COMPACT_ATOMS: atom_id res chain seq x y z
N MET A 1 -36.14 9.94 -41.10
CA MET A 1 -34.74 9.50 -40.96
C MET A 1 -34.28 9.77 -39.54
N GLN A 2 -33.87 8.71 -38.85
CA GLN A 2 -32.94 8.66 -37.71
C GLN A 2 -33.26 9.46 -36.43
N LEU A 3 -34.00 8.79 -35.54
CA LEU A 3 -33.86 8.91 -34.09
C LEU A 3 -32.45 8.40 -33.73
N LYS A 4 -31.47 9.29 -33.55
CA LYS A 4 -30.12 8.90 -33.14
C LYS A 4 -30.11 8.69 -31.64
N SER A 5 -30.11 7.42 -31.26
CA SER A 5 -29.93 6.91 -29.91
C SER A 5 -28.75 7.55 -29.20
N LEU A 6 -29.02 8.27 -28.11
CA LEU A 6 -28.04 8.61 -27.09
C LEU A 6 -27.70 7.32 -26.33
N LEU A 7 -26.57 6.71 -26.69
CA LEU A 7 -25.90 5.70 -25.87
C LEU A 7 -25.43 6.39 -24.59
N VAL A 8 -26.18 6.19 -23.51
CA VAL A 8 -25.72 6.44 -22.15
C VAL A 8 -24.66 5.38 -21.84
N LEU A 9 -23.38 5.76 -21.93
CA LEU A 9 -22.29 4.97 -21.37
C LEU A 9 -22.49 4.92 -19.86
N ALA A 10 -23.16 3.87 -19.39
CA ALA A 10 -23.08 3.46 -17.99
C ALA A 10 -21.65 3.00 -17.74
N ALA A 11 -20.80 3.93 -17.31
CA ALA A 11 -19.53 3.59 -16.67
C ALA A 11 -19.88 2.89 -15.36
N SER A 12 -19.96 1.57 -15.42
CA SER A 12 -19.98 0.72 -14.23
C SER A 12 -18.67 0.98 -13.50
N PHE A 13 -18.70 1.89 -12.52
CA PHE A 13 -17.66 1.97 -11.51
C PHE A 13 -17.76 0.67 -10.72
N SER A 14 -17.14 -0.39 -11.23
CA SER A 14 -16.71 -1.50 -10.41
C SER A 14 -15.80 -0.86 -9.37
N LEU A 15 -16.31 -0.65 -8.15
CA LEU A 15 -15.47 -0.38 -7.00
C LEU A 15 -14.55 -1.59 -6.88
N ALA A 16 -13.38 -1.52 -7.48
CA ALA A 16 -12.32 -2.47 -7.21
C ALA A 16 -12.12 -2.41 -5.70
N THR A 17 -12.45 -3.51 -5.02
CA THR A 17 -12.12 -3.68 -3.62
C THR A 17 -10.60 -3.68 -3.58
N ALA A 18 -10.02 -2.53 -3.24
CA ALA A 18 -8.57 -2.40 -3.13
C ALA A 18 -8.14 -3.30 -1.97
N ASP A 19 -7.37 -4.33 -2.31
CA ASP A 19 -6.65 -5.13 -1.34
C ASP A 19 -5.36 -4.39 -0.98
N TYR A 20 -4.96 -4.50 0.29
CA TYR A 20 -3.77 -3.84 0.80
C TYR A 20 -2.78 -4.86 1.38
N TYR A 21 -1.50 -4.63 1.12
CA TYR A 21 -0.40 -5.24 1.86
C TYR A 21 0.11 -4.30 2.95
N VAL A 22 0.68 -4.90 3.99
CA VAL A 22 1.35 -4.20 5.09
C VAL A 22 2.78 -4.67 5.12
N GLY A 23 3.74 -3.75 5.09
CA GLY A 23 5.14 -4.12 5.08
C GLY A 23 6.12 -2.99 5.35
N ASN A 24 7.40 -3.28 5.26
CA ASN A 24 8.49 -2.33 5.49
C ASN A 24 9.73 -2.72 4.68
N CYS A 25 10.67 -1.79 4.49
CA CYS A 25 11.98 -2.15 3.94
C CYS A 25 12.77 -3.00 4.98
N GLY A 26 13.56 -3.97 4.51
CA GLY A 26 14.29 -4.92 5.35
C GLY A 26 13.61 -6.29 5.47
N GLN A 27 14.34 -7.31 5.95
CA GLN A 27 13.88 -8.71 5.91
C GLN A 27 12.91 -9.10 7.05
N GLY A 28 12.70 -8.25 8.06
CA GLY A 28 11.99 -8.62 9.29
C GLY A 28 10.81 -7.70 9.66
N PRO A 29 9.85 -8.23 10.45
CA PRO A 29 8.66 -7.49 10.93
C PRO A 29 9.00 -6.33 11.87
N ASP A 30 10.18 -6.38 12.49
CA ASP A 30 10.69 -5.41 13.47
C ASP A 30 11.85 -4.59 12.88
N SER A 31 11.93 -4.47 11.55
CA SER A 31 13.00 -3.70 10.93
C SER A 31 12.90 -2.23 11.33
N THR A 32 13.92 -1.71 11.98
CA THR A 32 14.05 -0.29 12.38
C THR A 32 14.41 0.63 11.21
N LYS A 33 14.14 0.21 9.97
CA LYS A 33 14.51 0.90 8.74
C LYS A 33 13.47 1.96 8.40
N GLU A 34 13.29 2.90 9.33
CA GLU A 34 12.27 3.95 9.27
C GLU A 34 12.45 4.87 8.07
N ALA A 35 13.63 5.49 7.92
CA ALA A 35 13.91 6.42 6.82
C ALA A 35 13.66 5.81 5.42
N PRO A 36 14.20 4.63 5.07
CA PRO A 36 13.96 4.03 3.76
C PRO A 36 12.51 3.55 3.61
N THR A 37 11.88 3.04 4.67
CA THR A 37 10.44 2.66 4.62
C THR A 37 9.56 3.87 4.38
N LYS A 38 9.86 5.01 5.02
CA LYS A 38 9.16 6.29 4.81
C LYS A 38 9.32 6.79 3.37
N SER A 39 10.54 6.78 2.84
CA SER A 39 10.83 7.16 1.46
C SER A 39 10.05 6.28 0.47
N ALA A 40 10.17 4.95 0.59
CA ALA A 40 9.50 3.99 -0.26
C ALA A 40 7.97 4.09 -0.18
N CYS A 41 7.42 4.29 1.03
CA CYS A 41 5.98 4.45 1.23
C CYS A 41 5.45 5.71 0.56
N SER A 42 6.18 6.83 0.65
CA SER A 42 5.82 8.06 -0.03
C SER A 42 5.86 7.93 -1.55
N ALA A 43 6.82 7.16 -2.10
CA ALA A 43 6.95 6.95 -3.54
C ALA A 43 5.77 6.19 -4.16
N VAL A 44 5.06 5.38 -3.36
CA VAL A 44 3.87 4.63 -3.78
C VAL A 44 2.56 5.22 -3.25
N GLU A 45 2.59 6.44 -2.72
CA GLU A 45 1.44 7.10 -2.09
C GLU A 45 0.73 6.19 -1.05
N GLY A 46 1.51 5.37 -0.36
CA GLY A 46 1.02 4.47 0.69
C GLY A 46 0.72 5.20 1.98
N THR A 47 0.06 4.53 2.92
CA THR A 47 -0.12 5.07 4.27
C THR A 47 1.07 4.66 5.14
N LEU A 48 1.89 5.64 5.54
CA LEU A 48 2.95 5.43 6.51
C LEU A 48 2.39 5.32 7.92
N CYS A 49 2.82 4.30 8.65
CA CYS A 49 2.40 3.99 10.00
C CYS A 49 3.63 3.79 10.87
N THR A 50 3.94 4.81 11.67
CA THR A 50 5.07 4.81 12.59
C THR A 50 4.54 4.60 14.01
N GLY A 51 4.86 3.45 14.60
CA GLY A 51 4.55 3.09 15.98
C GLY A 51 5.82 2.95 16.81
N THR A 52 5.71 2.45 18.04
CA THR A 52 6.82 2.23 18.99
C THR A 52 7.91 1.33 18.41
N GLY A 53 8.90 1.93 17.74
CA GLY A 53 10.08 1.25 17.19
C GLY A 53 9.90 0.53 15.85
N ILE A 54 8.71 0.56 15.25
CA ILE A 54 8.44 -0.09 13.95
C ILE A 54 7.75 0.91 13.02
N THR A 55 8.28 1.04 11.80
CA THR A 55 7.67 1.80 10.72
C THR A 55 7.17 0.85 9.66
N ARG A 56 5.88 0.90 9.35
CA ARG A 56 5.22 0.10 8.32
C ARG A 56 4.55 1.00 7.29
N CYS A 57 4.35 0.47 6.11
CA CYS A 57 3.60 1.08 5.04
C CYS A 57 2.42 0.18 4.69
N VAL A 58 1.22 0.77 4.60
CA VAL A 58 0.07 0.16 3.95
C VAL A 58 0.10 0.53 2.47
N VAL A 59 0.15 -0.47 1.61
CA VAL A 59 0.35 -0.32 0.16
C VAL A 59 -0.76 -1.07 -0.55
N ASP A 60 -1.38 -0.46 -1.56
CA ASP A 60 -2.28 -1.17 -2.48
C ASP A 60 -1.53 -2.36 -3.13
N THR A 61 -2.17 -3.52 -3.22
CA THR A 61 -1.53 -4.72 -3.78
C THR A 61 -0.96 -4.51 -5.18
N GLY A 62 -1.59 -3.67 -6.01
CA GLY A 62 -1.12 -3.28 -7.34
C GLY A 62 0.14 -2.40 -7.35
N ARG A 63 0.53 -1.81 -6.22
CA ARG A 63 1.72 -0.95 -6.08
C ARG A 63 2.84 -1.59 -5.26
N TRP A 64 2.68 -2.83 -4.85
CA TRP A 64 3.67 -3.51 -4.00
C TRP A 64 5.03 -3.72 -4.66
N SER A 65 5.04 -4.01 -5.96
CA SER A 65 6.29 -4.11 -6.75
C SER A 65 7.06 -2.78 -6.76
N ASP A 66 6.35 -1.67 -6.82
CA ASP A 66 6.95 -0.33 -6.83
C ASP A 66 7.52 0.02 -5.45
N PHE A 67 6.82 -0.36 -4.38
CA PHE A 67 7.32 -0.23 -3.01
C PHE A 67 8.61 -1.02 -2.83
N THR A 68 8.63 -2.28 -3.28
CA THR A 68 9.81 -3.14 -3.23
C THR A 68 10.98 -2.54 -4.02
N SER A 69 10.70 -1.99 -5.21
CA SER A 69 11.70 -1.32 -6.04
C SER A 69 12.22 -0.04 -5.40
N ALA A 70 11.36 0.72 -4.71
CA ALA A 70 11.76 1.90 -3.97
C ALA A 70 12.65 1.54 -2.77
N CYS A 71 12.33 0.50 -2.00
CA CYS A 71 13.21 -0.03 -0.96
C CYS A 71 14.59 -0.43 -1.52
N LYS A 72 14.63 -1.02 -2.73
CA LYS A 72 15.90 -1.39 -3.38
C LYS A 72 16.75 -0.18 -3.74
N LYS A 73 16.15 0.93 -4.18
CA LYS A 73 16.86 2.20 -4.45
C LYS A 73 17.49 2.79 -3.19
N GLU A 74 16.90 2.51 -2.03
CA GLU A 74 17.42 2.89 -0.70
C GLU A 74 18.47 1.90 -0.16
N GLY A 75 18.88 0.89 -0.95
CA GLY A 75 19.90 -0.10 -0.57
C GLY A 75 19.37 -1.35 0.15
N PHE A 76 18.07 -1.64 0.06
CA PHE A 76 17.45 -2.81 0.69
C PHE A 76 16.91 -3.78 -0.38
N ASP A 77 17.64 -4.87 -0.61
CA ASP A 77 17.22 -5.93 -1.57
C ASP A 77 16.03 -6.77 -1.08
N LYS A 78 15.62 -6.59 0.17
CA LYS A 78 14.51 -7.33 0.78
C LYS A 78 13.52 -6.38 1.43
N THR A 79 12.25 -6.73 1.30
CA THR A 79 11.12 -6.15 2.02
C THR A 79 10.47 -7.21 2.89
N TYR A 80 9.91 -6.76 4.01
CA TYR A 80 9.01 -7.57 4.81
C TYR A 80 7.60 -7.27 4.35
N GLN A 81 6.85 -8.32 4.05
CA GLN A 81 5.42 -8.26 3.83
C GLN A 81 4.75 -9.11 4.90
N ARG A 82 3.75 -8.57 5.58
CA ARG A 82 2.87 -9.38 6.43
C ARG A 82 2.17 -10.43 5.55
N PRO A 83 2.01 -11.68 6.01
CA PRO A 83 1.30 -12.70 5.24
C PRO A 83 -0.13 -12.28 4.89
N GLY A 84 -0.50 -12.43 3.61
CA GLY A 84 -1.83 -12.12 3.08
C GLY A 84 -2.04 -10.65 2.71
N SER A 85 -3.06 -10.39 1.88
CA SER A 85 -3.66 -9.07 1.67
C SER A 85 -4.86 -8.87 2.60
N VAL A 86 -5.33 -7.63 2.69
CA VAL A 86 -6.48 -7.22 3.50
C VAL A 86 -7.43 -6.41 2.61
N GLY A 87 -8.69 -6.81 2.54
CA GLY A 87 -9.69 -6.22 1.64
C GLY A 87 -10.25 -4.86 2.04
N ASP A 88 -9.68 -4.23 3.07
CA ASP A 88 -10.05 -2.88 3.46
C ASP A 88 -8.89 -2.11 4.11
N LEU A 89 -8.87 -0.80 3.89
CA LEU A 89 -7.81 0.09 4.35
C LEU A 89 -7.78 0.24 5.87
N SER A 90 -8.94 0.14 6.54
CA SER A 90 -9.04 0.35 7.99
C SER A 90 -8.37 -0.80 8.76
N THR A 91 -8.67 -2.03 8.37
CA THR A 91 -8.03 -3.23 8.91
C THR A 91 -6.54 -3.24 8.58
N ALA A 92 -6.15 -2.88 7.36
CA ALA A 92 -4.75 -2.77 6.98
C ALA A 92 -3.99 -1.74 7.84
N LYS A 93 -4.58 -0.57 8.11
CA LYS A 93 -4.03 0.44 9.02
C LYS A 93 -3.91 -0.06 10.46
N SER A 94 -4.93 -0.78 10.95
CA SER A 94 -4.90 -1.40 12.29
C SER A 94 -3.74 -2.41 12.40
N LEU A 95 -3.56 -3.26 11.39
CA LEU A 95 -2.47 -4.25 11.34
C LEU A 95 -1.08 -3.60 11.17
N ALA A 96 -1.01 -2.45 10.50
CA ALA A 96 0.19 -1.64 10.42
C ALA A 96 0.47 -0.83 11.69
N ALA A 97 -0.40 -0.91 12.71
CA ALA A 97 -0.32 -0.16 13.96
C ALA A 97 -0.22 1.36 13.75
N CYS A 98 -0.98 1.89 12.79
CA CYS A 98 -1.02 3.34 12.55
C CYS A 98 -1.58 4.07 13.79
N PRO A 99 -1.04 5.26 14.14
CA PRO A 99 -1.61 6.06 15.21
C PRO A 99 -3.08 6.35 14.91
N ARG A 100 -3.93 6.18 15.93
CA ARG A 100 -5.35 6.57 15.85
C ARG A 100 -5.38 8.10 15.85
N VAL A 101 -5.81 8.68 14.74
CA VAL A 101 -6.15 10.10 14.63
C VAL A 101 -7.49 10.39 15.29
#